data_AF-A0A7W7TXB6-F1
#
_entry.id   AF-A0A7W7TXB6-F1
#
_cell.length_a   1.000
_cell.length_b   1.000
_cell.length_c   1.000
_cell.angle_alpha   90.00
_cell.angle_beta   90.00
_cell.angle_gamma   90.00
#
_symmetry.space_group_name_H-M   'P 1'
#
loop_
_entity.id
_entity.type
_entity.pdbx_description
1 polymer ?
#
loop_
_entity_poly.entity_id
_entity_poly.type
_entity_poly.pdbx_seq_one_letter_code
_entity_poly.pdbx_strand_id
1 'polypeptide(L)'
;MGRLVAHLHAFKPIAVVTHDAVGQLTGHPDRVRTHQVTLLAVEAAGHACLYPKVGPPWRVSDLYAATHSRSGVGLLGPLMERVGKSVLAVEDAYVTVRVDVTPWAAAKRKAVSAHRGEVARERPLPGILARLPEADRHRTICFEQFTRIGFGAAPATMDRLTA
;
A
#
# COMPACT_ATOMS: atom_id res chain seq x y z
N MET A 1 9.33 2.32 15.72
CA MET A 1 10.42 2.10 14.75
C MET A 1 11.16 0.79 14.99
N GLY A 2 11.92 0.62 16.09
CA GLY A 2 12.75 -0.59 16.29
C GLY A 2 12.05 -1.94 16.21
N ARG A 3 10.77 -2.04 16.59
CA ARG A 3 9.96 -3.26 16.41
C ARG A 3 9.79 -3.65 14.93
N LEU A 4 9.55 -2.68 14.04
CA LEU A 4 9.38 -2.96 12.62
C LEU A 4 10.72 -3.35 11.97
N VAL A 5 11.82 -2.70 12.35
CA VAL A 5 13.17 -3.07 11.90
C VAL A 5 13.52 -4.50 12.32
N ALA A 6 13.24 -4.87 13.58
CA ALA A 6 13.44 -6.23 14.05
C ALA A 6 12.63 -7.26 13.24
N HIS A 7 11.38 -6.94 12.87
CA HIS A 7 10.58 -7.80 11.99
C HIS A 7 11.19 -7.93 10.58
N LEU A 8 11.69 -6.83 10.00
CA LEU A 8 12.36 -6.87 8.69
C LEU A 8 13.62 -7.74 8.73
N HIS A 9 14.42 -7.67 9.80
CA HIS A 9 15.63 -8.49 9.96
C HIS A 9 15.31 -9.98 10.16
N ALA A 10 14.23 -10.29 10.87
CA ALA A 10 13.81 -11.66 11.11
C ALA A 10 13.18 -12.29 9.86
N PHE A 11 12.26 -11.58 9.20
CA PHE A 11 11.52 -12.10 8.05
C PHE A 11 12.32 -12.01 6.74
N LYS A 12 13.25 -11.06 6.64
CA LYS A 12 14.08 -10.80 5.45
C LYS A 12 13.26 -10.67 4.15
N PRO A 13 12.27 -9.77 4.10
CA PRO A 13 11.46 -9.61 2.90
C PRO A 13 12.30 -9.06 1.74
N ILE A 14 12.15 -9.65 0.56
CA ILE A 14 12.67 -9.07 -0.68
C ILE A 14 11.85 -7.85 -1.12
N ALA A 15 10.54 -7.85 -0.82
CA ALA A 15 9.63 -6.77 -1.15
C ALA A 15 8.75 -6.40 0.05
N VAL A 16 8.51 -5.11 0.25
CA VAL A 16 7.58 -4.56 1.25
C VAL A 16 6.49 -3.77 0.55
N VAL A 17 5.25 -3.98 0.97
CA VAL A 17 4.08 -3.22 0.50
C VAL A 17 3.50 -2.43 1.67
N THR A 18 3.21 -1.16 1.47
CA THR A 18 2.60 -0.27 2.47
C THR A 18 1.53 0.63 1.83
N HIS A 19 0.98 1.57 2.59
CA HIS A 19 0.08 2.60 2.07
C HIS A 19 0.85 3.65 1.26
N ASP A 20 0.18 4.34 0.35
CA ASP A 20 0.74 5.54 -0.28
C ASP A 20 0.86 6.73 0.69
N ALA A 21 1.50 7.79 0.22
CA ALA A 21 1.75 9.00 0.99
C ALA A 21 0.48 9.79 1.31
N VAL A 22 -0.58 9.64 0.49
CA VAL A 22 -1.85 10.35 0.69
C VAL A 22 -2.77 9.65 1.67
N GLY A 23 -2.46 8.41 2.10
CA GLY A 23 -3.29 7.62 3.00
C GLY A 23 -4.40 6.86 2.26
N GLN A 24 -4.15 6.50 1.00
CA GLN A 24 -5.06 5.89 0.05
C GLN A 24 -6.33 6.72 -0.15
N LEU A 25 -7.36 6.14 -0.78
CA LEU A 25 -8.58 6.85 -1.17
C LEU A 25 -9.21 7.72 -0.08
N THR A 26 -9.13 7.31 1.20
CA THR A 26 -9.77 8.04 2.30
C THR A 26 -8.88 9.06 3.01
N GLY A 27 -7.57 9.06 2.76
CA GLY A 27 -6.63 9.92 3.48
C GLY A 27 -6.55 9.66 4.98
N HIS A 28 -6.68 8.41 5.41
CA HIS A 28 -6.75 8.10 6.83
C HIS A 28 -5.39 8.41 7.50
N PRO A 29 -5.34 9.17 8.62
CA PRO A 29 -4.08 9.58 9.23
C PRO A 29 -3.19 8.39 9.62
N ASP A 30 -3.78 7.29 10.10
CA ASP A 30 -3.02 6.06 10.40
C ASP A 30 -2.33 5.46 9.16
N ARG A 31 -2.92 5.59 7.97
CA ARG A 31 -2.32 5.08 6.73
C ARG A 31 -1.14 5.95 6.31
N VAL A 32 -1.29 7.28 6.41
CA VAL A 32 -0.18 8.23 6.22
C VAL A 32 0.95 7.94 7.21
N ARG A 33 0.62 7.70 8.49
CA ARG A 33 1.62 7.40 9.51
C ARG A 33 2.30 6.06 9.26
N THR A 34 1.55 5.06 8.82
CA THR A 34 2.09 3.74 8.46
C THR A 34 3.04 3.85 7.28
N HIS A 35 2.68 4.61 6.24
CA HIS A 35 3.57 4.91 5.11
C HIS A 35 4.91 5.47 5.60
N GLN A 36 4.87 6.56 6.38
CA GLN A 36 6.09 7.21 6.92
C GLN A 36 6.95 6.25 7.74
N VAL A 37 6.33 5.49 8.66
CA VAL A 37 7.02 4.53 9.53
C VAL A 37 7.62 3.39 8.72
N THR A 38 6.93 2.91 7.68
CA THR A 38 7.49 1.87 6.80
C THR A 38 8.71 2.40 6.04
N LEU A 39 8.66 3.60 5.45
CA LEU A 39 9.80 4.18 4.74
C LEU A 39 11.04 4.25 5.63
N LEU A 40 10.88 4.83 6.82
CA LEU A 40 11.97 4.98 7.78
C LEU A 40 12.52 3.64 8.28
N ALA A 41 11.66 2.62 8.43
CA ALA A 41 12.08 1.31 8.92
C ALA A 41 12.81 0.52 7.82
N VAL A 42 12.34 0.60 6.58
CA VAL A 42 12.99 -0.03 5.42
C VAL A 42 14.37 0.56 5.19
N GLU A 43 14.49 1.89 5.22
CA GLU A 43 15.78 2.57 5.14
C GLU A 43 16.68 2.12 6.29
N ALA A 44 16.18 2.16 7.53
CA ALA A 44 16.99 1.85 8.69
C ALA A 44 17.43 0.38 8.79
N ALA A 45 16.64 -0.56 8.26
CA ALA A 45 17.01 -1.98 8.24
C ALA A 45 18.29 -2.25 7.42
N GLY A 46 18.58 -1.39 6.42
CA GLY A 46 19.80 -1.47 5.62
C GLY A 46 21.07 -0.98 6.32
N HIS A 47 20.95 -0.32 7.48
CA HIS A 47 22.07 0.36 8.15
C HIS A 47 22.44 -0.30 9.49
N ALA A 48 23.63 -0.90 9.55
CA ALA A 48 24.10 -1.60 10.74
C ALA A 48 24.18 -0.74 12.01
N CYS A 49 24.39 0.58 11.87
CA CYS A 49 24.58 1.49 12.98
C CYS A 49 23.28 1.94 13.66
N LEU A 50 22.11 1.83 12.99
CA LEU A 50 20.86 2.38 13.52
C LEU A 50 20.17 1.44 14.53
N TYR A 51 20.28 0.13 14.33
CA TYR A 51 19.70 -0.88 15.21
C TYR A 51 20.66 -2.05 15.45
N PRO A 52 21.79 -1.85 16.15
CA PRO A 52 22.82 -2.89 16.29
C PRO A 52 22.36 -4.12 17.09
N LYS A 53 21.29 -4.00 17.88
CA LYS A 53 20.79 -5.07 18.75
C LYS A 53 19.82 -6.04 18.08
N VAL A 54 19.39 -5.79 16.83
CA VAL A 54 18.37 -6.61 16.14
C VAL A 54 18.96 -7.57 15.10
N GLY A 55 20.26 -7.88 15.21
CA GLY A 55 20.98 -8.78 14.31
C GLY A 55 21.56 -8.08 13.07
N PRO A 56 22.09 -8.85 12.10
CA PRO A 56 22.70 -8.29 10.90
C PRO A 56 21.72 -7.42 10.10
N PRO A 57 22.16 -6.30 9.50
CA PRO A 57 21.31 -5.45 8.68
C PRO A 57 20.69 -6.25 7.53
N TRP A 58 19.43 -5.95 7.22
CA TRP A 58 18.73 -6.51 6.07
C TRP A 58 18.29 -5.38 5.14
N ARG A 59 18.82 -5.40 3.91
CA ARG A 59 18.40 -4.49 2.85
C ARG A 59 17.22 -5.09 2.10
N VAL A 60 16.06 -4.44 2.21
CA VAL A 60 14.90 -4.74 1.35
C VAL A 60 15.25 -4.35 -0.09
N SER A 61 14.84 -5.15 -1.08
CA SER A 61 15.14 -4.87 -2.49
C SER A 61 14.09 -3.96 -3.13
N ASP A 62 12.81 -4.17 -2.79
CA ASP A 62 11.70 -3.45 -3.39
C ASP A 62 10.70 -2.92 -2.35
N LEU A 63 10.21 -1.70 -2.59
CA LEU A 63 9.23 -1.04 -1.75
C LEU A 63 8.12 -0.48 -2.62
N TYR A 64 6.89 -0.87 -2.30
CA TYR A 64 5.70 -0.48 -3.05
C TYR A 64 4.67 0.16 -2.11
N ALA A 65 4.03 1.22 -2.57
CA ALA A 65 2.87 1.82 -1.95
C ALA A 65 1.61 1.42 -2.72
N ALA A 66 0.66 0.75 -2.06
CA ALA A 66 -0.66 0.47 -2.62
C ALA A 66 -1.44 1.78 -2.77
N THR A 67 -1.84 2.09 -3.99
CA THR A 67 -2.44 3.38 -4.41
C THR A 67 -3.65 3.16 -5.30
N HIS A 68 -4.34 4.25 -5.66
CA HIS A 68 -5.44 4.23 -6.63
C HIS A 68 -5.31 5.46 -7.52
N SER A 69 -5.25 5.27 -8.84
CA SER A 69 -5.16 6.39 -9.76
C SER A 69 -6.51 6.95 -10.18
N ARG A 70 -6.52 8.16 -10.75
CA ARG A 70 -7.75 8.81 -11.24
C ARG A 70 -8.49 7.97 -12.28
N SER A 71 -7.80 7.31 -13.20
CA SER A 71 -8.45 6.37 -14.14
C SER A 71 -8.77 5.02 -13.50
N GLY A 72 -8.05 4.63 -12.44
CA GLY A 72 -8.14 3.33 -11.78
C GLY A 72 -9.26 3.20 -10.75
N VAL A 73 -9.75 4.31 -10.18
CA VAL A 73 -10.81 4.25 -9.16
C VAL A 73 -12.15 3.73 -9.68
N GLY A 74 -12.44 3.88 -10.97
CA GLY A 74 -13.65 3.35 -11.61
C GLY A 74 -14.93 3.58 -10.79
N LEU A 75 -15.70 2.51 -10.58
CA LEU A 75 -16.95 2.55 -9.81
C LEU A 75 -16.74 2.89 -8.33
N LEU A 76 -15.54 2.66 -7.78
CA LEU A 76 -15.29 2.84 -6.36
C LEU A 76 -15.35 4.32 -5.93
N GLY A 77 -14.95 5.25 -6.81
CA GLY A 77 -14.99 6.69 -6.54
C GLY A 77 -16.41 7.17 -6.17
N PRO A 78 -17.39 7.08 -7.09
CA PRO A 78 -18.77 7.51 -6.82
C PRO A 78 -19.43 6.78 -5.64
N LEU A 79 -19.07 5.52 -5.39
CA LEU A 79 -19.58 4.75 -4.25
C LEU A 79 -19.05 5.29 -2.91
N MET A 80 -17.79 5.72 -2.88
CA MET A 80 -17.18 6.32 -1.69
C MET A 80 -17.75 7.71 -1.40
N GLU A 81 -17.93 8.53 -2.43
CA GLU A 81 -18.54 9.86 -2.29
C GLU A 81 -19.97 9.77 -1.72
N ARG A 82 -20.76 8.80 -2.18
CA ARG A 82 -22.13 8.56 -1.68
C ARG A 82 -22.20 8.31 -0.18
N VAL A 83 -21.15 7.76 0.42
CA VAL A 83 -21.08 7.51 1.87
C VAL A 83 -20.27 8.60 2.61
N GLY A 84 -20.09 9.76 1.99
CA GLY A 84 -19.41 10.92 2.58
C GLY A 84 -17.94 10.64 2.85
N LYS A 85 -17.24 9.97 1.93
CA LYS A 85 -15.79 9.81 1.97
C LYS A 85 -15.14 10.63 0.88
N SER A 86 -14.03 11.27 1.22
CA SER A 86 -13.09 11.82 0.24
C SER A 86 -12.56 10.71 -0.66
N VAL A 87 -12.21 11.07 -1.89
CA VAL A 87 -11.60 10.19 -2.89
C VAL A 87 -10.27 10.80 -3.31
N LEU A 88 -9.21 10.47 -2.57
CA LEU A 88 -7.84 10.94 -2.83
C LEU A 88 -7.14 10.02 -3.83
N ALA A 89 -7.60 10.04 -5.08
CA ALA A 89 -6.94 9.33 -6.17
C ALA A 89 -5.70 10.11 -6.64
N VAL A 90 -4.60 9.40 -6.89
CA VAL A 90 -3.37 10.01 -7.43
C VAL A 90 -3.43 10.15 -8.94
N GLU A 91 -2.62 11.03 -9.52
CA GLU A 91 -2.45 11.07 -10.97
C GLU A 91 -1.90 9.74 -11.49
N ASP A 92 -2.33 9.33 -12.69
CA ASP A 92 -1.99 8.02 -13.26
C ASP A 92 -0.48 7.78 -13.36
N ALA A 93 0.32 8.84 -13.53
CA ALA A 93 1.78 8.80 -13.56
C ALA A 93 2.42 8.26 -12.27
N TYR A 94 1.71 8.28 -11.14
CA TYR A 94 2.20 7.68 -9.88
C TYR A 94 2.01 6.16 -9.82
N VAL A 95 1.20 5.57 -10.70
CA VAL A 95 1.06 4.11 -10.77
C VAL A 95 2.15 3.55 -11.65
N THR A 96 3.11 2.88 -11.03
CA THR A 96 4.24 2.24 -11.73
C THR A 96 4.02 0.75 -11.93
N VAL A 97 3.13 0.12 -11.15
CA VAL A 97 2.81 -1.30 -11.24
C VAL A 97 1.31 -1.50 -11.12
N ARG A 98 0.74 -2.32 -12.00
CA ARG A 98 -0.64 -2.82 -11.91
C ARG A 98 -0.61 -4.34 -11.96
N VAL A 99 -1.30 -4.97 -11.04
CA VAL A 99 -1.39 -6.44 -10.95
C VAL A 99 -2.82 -6.87 -11.25
N ASP A 100 -3.00 -7.75 -12.23
CA ASP A 100 -4.25 -8.47 -12.42
C ASP A 100 -4.37 -9.56 -11.36
N VAL A 101 -5.31 -9.39 -10.44
CA VAL A 101 -5.60 -10.33 -9.36
C VAL A 101 -6.92 -11.08 -9.59
N THR A 102 -7.48 -11.04 -10.80
CA THR A 102 -8.70 -11.78 -11.17
C THR A 102 -8.64 -13.26 -10.74
N PRO A 103 -7.53 -14.00 -10.93
CA PRO A 103 -7.43 -15.40 -10.48
C PRO A 103 -7.66 -15.60 -8.97
N TRP A 104 -7.40 -14.57 -8.16
CA TRP A 104 -7.55 -14.60 -6.70
C TRP A 104 -8.77 -13.82 -6.20
N ALA A 105 -9.63 -13.29 -7.08
CA ALA A 105 -10.78 -12.47 -6.70
C ALA A 105 -11.73 -13.20 -5.73
N ALA A 106 -11.92 -14.50 -5.89
CA ALA A 106 -12.74 -15.31 -4.99
C ALA A 106 -12.14 -15.41 -3.58
N ALA A 107 -10.82 -15.60 -3.48
CA ALA A 107 -10.11 -15.63 -2.20
C ALA A 107 -10.13 -14.25 -1.51
N LYS A 108 -9.89 -13.18 -2.28
CA LYS A 108 -10.00 -11.79 -1.81
C LYS A 108 -11.41 -11.49 -1.28
N ARG A 109 -12.46 -11.92 -2.00
CA ARG A 109 -13.85 -11.78 -1.55
C ARG A 109 -14.07 -12.49 -0.21
N LYS A 110 -13.61 -13.74 -0.07
CA LYS A 110 -13.74 -14.50 1.19
C LYS A 110 -13.02 -13.80 2.34
N ALA A 111 -11.81 -13.27 2.11
CA ALA A 111 -11.06 -12.52 3.10
C ALA A 111 -11.77 -11.24 3.53
N VAL A 112 -12.24 -10.43 2.57
CA VAL A 112 -13.03 -9.21 2.85
C VAL A 112 -14.30 -9.53 3.65
N SER A 113 -15.03 -10.58 3.26
CA SER A 113 -16.25 -11.00 3.95
C SER A 113 -16.01 -11.52 5.38
N ALA A 114 -14.78 -11.91 5.73
CA ALA A 114 -14.44 -12.35 7.08
C ALA A 114 -14.46 -11.18 8.09
N HIS A 115 -14.33 -9.93 7.63
CA HIS A 115 -14.46 -8.72 8.46
C HIS A 115 -15.94 -8.38 8.75
N ARG A 116 -16.66 -9.30 9.40
CA ARG A 116 -18.13 -9.24 9.58
C ARG A 116 -18.65 -7.91 10.12
N GLY A 117 -17.94 -7.30 11.09
CA GLY A 117 -18.30 -5.99 11.64
C GLY A 117 -18.22 -4.84 10.62
N GLU A 118 -17.23 -4.86 9.73
CA GLU A 118 -17.09 -3.86 8.66
C GLU A 118 -18.08 -4.12 7.52
N VAL A 119 -18.39 -5.38 7.23
CA VAL A 119 -19.39 -5.79 6.22
C VAL A 119 -20.80 -5.39 6.63
N ALA A 120 -21.12 -5.48 7.93
CA ALA A 120 -22.42 -5.11 8.46
C ALA A 120 -22.69 -3.59 8.33
N ARG A 121 -21.65 -2.76 8.39
CA ARG A 121 -21.74 -1.30 8.34
C ARG A 121 -21.80 -0.80 6.89
N GLU A 122 -22.51 0.30 6.64
CA GLU A 122 -22.69 0.82 5.28
C GLU A 122 -21.47 1.60 4.76
N ARG A 123 -20.81 2.35 5.65
CA ARG A 123 -19.74 3.28 5.28
C ARG A 123 -18.39 2.61 4.94
N PRO A 124 -17.94 1.53 5.61
CA PRO A 124 -16.66 0.88 5.30
C PRO A 124 -16.61 0.23 3.91
N LEU A 125 -15.40 0.11 3.34
CA LEU A 125 -15.22 -0.50 2.02
C LEU A 125 -15.78 -1.95 1.94
N PRO A 126 -15.56 -2.83 2.94
CA PRO A 126 -16.18 -4.16 2.93
C PRO A 126 -17.70 -4.12 2.82
N GLY A 127 -18.35 -3.19 3.53
CA GLY A 127 -19.80 -3.00 3.51
C GLY A 127 -20.33 -2.51 2.17
N ILE A 128 -19.65 -1.53 1.56
CA ILE A 128 -19.94 -1.05 0.21
C ILE A 128 -19.86 -2.22 -0.79
N LEU A 129 -18.73 -2.95 -0.80
CA LEU A 129 -18.51 -4.05 -1.72
C LEU A 129 -19.55 -5.18 -1.58
N ALA A 130 -19.94 -5.49 -0.34
CA ALA A 130 -20.93 -6.54 -0.06
C ALA A 130 -22.32 -6.24 -0.64
N ARG A 131 -22.65 -4.96 -0.86
CA ARG A 131 -23.95 -4.49 -1.40
C ARG A 131 -23.94 -4.26 -2.90
N LEU A 132 -22.79 -4.42 -3.56
CA LEU A 132 -22.72 -4.28 -5.02
C LEU A 132 -23.25 -5.53 -5.74
N PRO A 133 -23.82 -5.35 -6.95
CA PRO A 133 -24.02 -6.46 -7.89
C PRO A 133 -22.72 -7.24 -8.07
N GLU A 134 -22.82 -8.54 -8.31
CA GLU A 134 -21.64 -9.42 -8.37
C GLU A 134 -20.63 -9.00 -9.44
N ALA A 135 -21.11 -8.64 -10.62
CA ALA A 135 -20.26 -8.18 -11.72
C ALA A 135 -19.46 -6.90 -11.35
N ASP A 136 -20.11 -5.95 -10.69
CA ASP A 136 -19.48 -4.67 -10.29
C ASP A 136 -18.49 -4.87 -9.14
N ARG A 137 -18.87 -5.68 -8.16
CA ARG A 137 -17.95 -6.10 -7.09
C ARG A 137 -16.72 -6.78 -7.67
N HIS A 138 -16.90 -7.70 -8.62
CA HIS A 138 -15.80 -8.42 -9.26
C HIS A 138 -14.86 -7.43 -9.97
N ARG A 139 -15.38 -6.58 -10.85
CA ARG A 139 -14.61 -5.54 -11.55
C ARG A 139 -13.80 -4.64 -10.60
N THR A 140 -14.38 -4.29 -9.45
CA THR A 140 -13.74 -3.42 -8.46
C THR A 140 -12.55 -4.09 -7.75
N ILE A 141 -12.53 -5.41 -7.62
CA ILE A 141 -11.51 -6.11 -6.82
C ILE A 141 -10.47 -6.86 -7.66
N CYS A 142 -10.59 -6.87 -8.99
CA CYS A 142 -9.74 -7.64 -9.90
C CYS A 142 -8.38 -7.04 -10.22
N PHE A 143 -8.14 -5.77 -9.90
CA PHE A 143 -6.83 -5.15 -10.09
C PHE A 143 -6.35 -4.46 -8.81
N GLU A 144 -5.04 -4.43 -8.64
CA GLU A 144 -4.36 -3.69 -7.59
C GLU A 144 -3.31 -2.77 -8.23
N GLN A 145 -3.20 -1.54 -7.76
CA GLN A 145 -2.27 -0.53 -8.28
C GLN A 145 -1.22 -0.18 -7.21
N PHE A 146 0.02 0.00 -7.64
CA PHE A 146 1.13 0.33 -6.76
C PHE A 146 2.06 1.38 -7.35
N THR A 147 2.61 2.22 -6.47
CA THR A 147 3.76 3.10 -6.75
C THR A 147 5.02 2.42 -6.22
N ARG A 148 6.02 2.22 -7.07
CA ARG A 148 7.35 1.79 -6.66
C ARG A 148 8.08 2.99 -6.07
N ILE A 149 8.60 2.82 -4.87
CA ILE A 149 9.33 3.85 -4.15
C ILE A 149 10.81 3.53 -4.30
N GLY A 150 11.61 4.50 -4.75
CA GLY A 150 13.06 4.40 -4.75
C GLY A 150 13.61 4.61 -3.35
N PHE A 151 14.56 3.78 -2.93
CA PHE A 151 15.25 3.88 -1.64
C PHE A 151 16.61 3.16 -1.71
N GLY A 152 17.46 3.37 -0.71
CA GLY A 152 18.77 2.74 -0.60
C GLY A 152 19.90 3.51 -1.29
N ALA A 153 21.10 2.91 -1.26
CA ALA A 153 22.33 3.53 -1.76
C ALA A 153 22.25 3.76 -3.27
N ALA A 154 22.63 4.97 -3.70
CA ALA A 154 22.81 5.31 -5.10
C ALA A 154 23.81 4.34 -5.77
N PRO A 155 23.72 4.14 -7.10
CA PRO A 155 24.79 3.47 -7.84
C PRO A 155 26.15 4.11 -7.55
N ALA A 156 27.23 3.34 -7.66
CA ALA A 156 28.58 3.67 -7.18
C ALA A 156 29.18 4.97 -7.78
N THR A 157 28.54 5.57 -8.76
CA THR A 157 28.94 6.85 -9.34
C THR A 157 28.35 7.99 -8.52
N MET A 158 29.22 8.68 -7.77
CA MET A 158 28.84 9.92 -7.09
C MET A 158 28.70 11.04 -8.11
N ASP A 159 27.47 11.47 -8.38
CA ASP A 159 27.24 12.69 -9.15
C ASP A 159 27.75 13.88 -8.33
N ARG A 160 28.76 14.59 -8.85
CA ARG A 160 29.14 15.89 -8.31
C ARG A 160 28.07 16.90 -8.70
N LEU A 161 27.14 17.15 -7.78
CA LEU A 161 26.14 18.21 -7.87
C LEU A 161 26.78 19.58 -7.59
N THR A 162 27.80 19.95 -8.34
CA THR A 162 28.36 21.30 -8.37
C THR A 162 28.45 21.72 -9.82
N ALA A 163 27.79 22.83 -10.14
CA ALA A 163 27.81 23.50 -11.44
C ALA A 163 29.23 23.94 -11.84
#